data_AF-A0A9E1YBJ8-F1
#
_entry.id   AF-A0A9E1YBJ8-F1
#
_cell.length_a   1.000
_cell.length_b   1.000
_cell.length_c   1.000
_cell.angle_alpha   90.00
_cell.angle_beta   90.00
_cell.angle_gamma   90.00
#
_symmetry.space_group_name_H-M   'P 1'
#
loop_
_entity.id
_entity.type
_entity.pdbx_description
1 polymer ?
#
loop_
_entity_poly.entity_id
_entity_poly.type
_entity_poly.pdbx_seq_one_letter_code
_entity_poly.pdbx_strand_id
1 'polypeptide(L)'
;MEGRDSEAFVPTEDGLCLTGIEVVSGKLTVEDELNTLASNISIRRDWAAVDYFTNYIESLHMEKQIAIGILEEQKITFAENFSMTVPLLDGGSIRI
;
A
#
# COMPACT_ATOMS: atom_id res chain seq x y z
N MET A 1 -13.31 15.73 16.50
CA MET A 1 -11.99 15.17 16.84
C MET A 1 -11.14 15.33 15.58
N GLU A 2 -10.44 16.45 15.46
CA GLU A 2 -9.59 16.73 14.30
C GLU A 2 -8.35 15.83 14.36
N GLY A 3 -8.17 14.99 13.35
CA GLY A 3 -7.00 14.14 13.20
C GLY A 3 -5.75 14.99 12.96
N ARG A 4 -4.64 14.62 13.58
CA ARG A 4 -3.33 15.22 13.33
C ARG A 4 -2.80 14.70 11.99
N ASP A 5 -3.37 15.17 10.89
CA ASP A 5 -3.00 14.79 9.51
C ASP A 5 -1.58 15.23 9.10
N SER A 6 -0.79 15.81 10.01
CA SER A 6 0.50 16.47 9.74
C SER A 6 1.66 15.92 10.56
N GLU A 7 1.41 14.97 11.47
CA GLU A 7 2.44 14.30 12.26
C GLU A 7 2.64 12.87 11.71
N ALA A 8 3.87 12.57 11.26
CA ALA A 8 4.28 11.21 10.92
C ALA A 8 5.24 10.68 11.99
N PHE A 9 5.41 9.36 12.07
CA PHE A 9 6.27 8.75 13.08
C PHE A 9 7.38 7.93 12.44
N VAL A 10 8.59 8.08 12.97
CA VAL A 10 9.74 7.26 12.60
C VAL A 10 10.37 6.64 13.85
N PRO A 11 10.94 5.42 13.75
CA PRO A 11 11.65 4.83 14.87
C PRO A 11 12.89 5.67 15.23
N THR A 12 13.17 5.78 16.53
CA THR A 12 14.46 6.28 17.02
C THR A 12 15.61 5.39 16.54
N GLU A 13 16.84 5.92 16.49
CA GLU A 13 18.03 5.16 16.08
C GLU A 13 18.22 3.87 16.89
N ASP A 14 17.88 3.88 18.18
CA ASP A 14 17.92 2.72 19.07
C ASP A 14 16.74 1.73 18.87
N GLY A 15 15.74 2.10 18.06
CA GLY A 15 14.54 1.29 17.77
C GLY A 15 13.52 1.15 18.92
N LEU A 16 13.73 1.82 20.05
CA LEU A 16 12.92 1.64 21.27
C LEU A 16 11.71 2.57 21.37
N CYS A 17 11.68 3.67 20.61
CA CYS A 17 10.62 4.69 20.68
C CYS A 17 10.28 5.22 19.28
N LEU A 18 9.10 5.86 19.18
CA LEU A 18 8.68 6.58 17.99
C LEU A 18 8.92 8.07 18.20
N THR A 19 9.52 8.73 17.20
CA THR A 19 9.69 10.18 17.18
C THR A 19 8.74 10.76 16.14
N GLY A 20 7.99 11.79 16.54
CA GLY A 20 7.13 12.54 15.63
C GLY A 20 7.98 13.43 14.72
N ILE A 21 7.71 13.38 13.42
CA ILE A 21 8.27 14.25 12.40
C ILE A 21 7.16 15.01 11.71
N GLU A 22 7.43 16.24 11.29
CA GLU A 22 6.51 16.98 10.43
C GLU A 22 6.56 16.40 9.01
N VAL A 23 5.39 16.23 8.40
CA VAL A 23 5.27 15.78 7.03
C VAL A 23 5.83 16.86 6.10
N VAL A 24 6.96 16.56 5.45
CA VAL A 24 7.77 17.51 4.66
C VAL A 24 7.03 18.04 3.43
N SER A 25 6.07 17.29 2.88
CA SER A 25 5.23 17.72 1.76
C SER A 25 3.97 16.85 1.65
N GLY A 26 2.80 17.47 1.54
CA GLY A 26 1.52 16.79 1.32
C GLY A 26 0.82 16.30 2.59
N LYS A 27 -0.27 15.55 2.41
CA LYS A 27 -0.95 14.78 3.47
C LYS A 27 -0.66 13.30 3.23
N LEU A 28 -0.36 12.55 4.28
CA LEU A 28 -0.27 11.09 4.19
C LEU A 28 -1.67 10.54 3.92
N THR A 29 -1.85 9.93 2.75
CA THR A 29 -3.11 9.24 2.42
C THR A 29 -3.00 7.77 2.82
N VAL A 30 -4.16 7.15 3.08
CA VAL A 30 -4.22 5.71 3.38
C VAL A 30 -3.66 4.87 2.21
N GLU A 31 -3.86 5.33 0.99
CA GLU A 31 -3.33 4.69 -0.22
C GLU A 31 -1.79 4.73 -0.25
N ASP A 32 -1.20 5.90 -0.01
CA ASP A 32 0.26 6.07 -0.04
C ASP A 32 0.96 5.27 1.05
N GLU A 33 0.39 5.22 2.25
CA GLU A 33 0.94 4.44 3.37
C GLU A 33 0.86 2.92 3.12
N LEU A 34 -0.24 2.44 2.53
CA LEU A 34 -0.37 1.02 2.14
C LEU A 34 0.61 0.66 1.02
N ASN A 35 0.78 1.54 0.02
CA ASN A 35 1.77 1.35 -1.05
C ASN A 35 3.21 1.37 -0.48
N THR A 36 3.47 2.23 0.49
CA THR A 36 4.77 2.30 1.20
C THR A 36 5.03 1.03 2.00
N LEU A 37 4.02 0.50 2.71
CA LEU A 37 4.14 -0.76 3.44
C LEU A 37 4.43 -1.94 2.51
N ALA A 38 3.70 -2.07 1.40
CA ALA A 38 3.93 -3.12 0.41
C ALA A 38 5.36 -3.03 -0.17
N SER A 39 5.81 -1.81 -0.47
CA SER A 39 7.18 -1.54 -0.93
C SER A 39 8.21 -1.96 0.11
N ASN A 40 8.02 -1.60 1.39
CA ASN A 40 8.95 -1.93 2.46
C ASN A 40 9.11 -3.44 2.67
N ILE A 41 8.02 -4.22 2.60
CA ILE A 41 8.08 -5.68 2.76
C ILE A 41 8.85 -6.32 1.59
N SER A 42 8.56 -5.89 0.36
CA SER A 42 9.18 -6.50 -0.82
C SER A 42 10.65 -6.12 -0.99
N ILE A 43 10.99 -4.84 -0.82
CA ILE A 43 12.38 -4.35 -0.88
C ILE A 43 13.22 -4.99 0.24
N ARG A 44 12.64 -5.34 1.39
CA ARG A 44 13.39 -6.04 2.45
C ARG A 44 13.92 -7.41 2.02
N ARG A 45 13.31 -8.05 1.01
CA ARG A 45 13.85 -9.30 0.41
C ARG A 45 15.04 -9.02 -0.52
N ASP A 46 15.03 -7.88 -1.21
CA ASP A 46 16.17 -7.39 -1.99
C ASP A 46 17.35 -7.02 -1.08
N TRP A 47 17.09 -6.39 0.07
CA TRP A 47 18.11 -6.10 1.09
C TRP A 47 18.70 -7.36 1.72
N ALA A 48 17.92 -8.45 1.77
CA ALA A 48 18.42 -9.76 2.16
C ALA A 48 19.22 -10.45 1.04
N ALA A 49 19.37 -9.83 -0.13
CA ALA A 49 19.99 -10.35 -1.34
C ALA A 49 19.36 -11.66 -1.86
N VAL A 50 18.08 -11.89 -1.50
CA VAL A 50 17.33 -13.11 -1.88
C VAL A 50 16.50 -12.87 -3.14
N ASP A 51 16.27 -11.61 -3.52
CA ASP A 51 15.54 -11.24 -4.73
C ASP A 51 16.16 -10.05 -5.46
N TYR A 52 15.81 -9.94 -6.74
CA TYR A 52 16.16 -8.82 -7.60
C TYR A 52 14.98 -7.85 -7.70
N PHE A 53 15.28 -6.56 -7.73
CA PHE A 53 14.29 -5.47 -7.85
C PHE A 53 13.31 -5.63 -9.05
N THR A 54 13.74 -6.27 -10.14
CA THR A 54 12.87 -6.58 -11.29
C THR A 54 11.77 -7.60 -10.91
N ASN A 55 12.09 -8.61 -10.09
CA ASN A 55 11.11 -9.59 -9.61
C ASN A 55 10.04 -8.94 -8.74
N TYR A 56 10.40 -7.89 -8.00
CA TYR A 56 9.47 -7.13 -7.16
C TYR A 56 8.37 -6.45 -7.99
N ILE A 57 8.75 -5.68 -9.02
CA ILE A 57 7.79 -4.96 -9.86
C ILE A 57 6.87 -5.93 -10.60
N GLU A 58 7.41 -7.02 -11.13
CA GLU A 58 6.61 -8.02 -11.85
C GLU A 58 5.64 -8.77 -10.92
N SER A 59 6.07 -9.08 -9.69
CA SER A 59 5.21 -9.74 -8.69
C SER A 59 4.06 -8.83 -8.26
N LEU A 60 4.30 -7.53 -8.04
CA LEU A 60 3.24 -6.59 -7.68
C LEU A 60 2.16 -6.47 -8.77
N HIS A 61 2.56 -6.43 -10.04
CA HIS A 61 1.60 -6.42 -11.14
C HIS A 61 0.76 -7.71 -11.18
N MET A 62 1.39 -8.86 -10.94
CA MET A 62 0.69 -10.15 -10.92
C MET A 62 -0.28 -10.25 -9.73
N GLU A 63 0.16 -9.91 -8.53
CA GLU A 63 -0.66 -9.92 -7.31
C GLU A 63 -1.87 -9.00 -7.42
N LYS A 64 -1.70 -7.83 -8.05
CA LYS A 64 -2.80 -6.92 -8.38
C LYS A 64 -3.86 -7.58 -9.26
N GLN A 65 -3.46 -8.28 -10.33
CA GLN A 65 -4.40 -8.95 -11.22
C GLN A 65 -5.16 -10.06 -10.49
N ILE A 66 -4.48 -10.81 -9.63
CA ILE A 66 -5.10 -11.86 -8.80
C ILE A 66 -6.10 -11.23 -7.81
N ALA A 67 -5.72 -10.15 -7.13
CA ALA A 67 -6.60 -9.47 -6.17
C ALA A 67 -7.86 -8.92 -6.85
N ILE A 68 -7.74 -8.29 -8.02
CA ILE A 68 -8.88 -7.80 -8.80
C ILE A 68 -9.79 -8.96 -9.21
N GLY A 69 -9.22 -10.05 -9.73
CA GLY A 69 -10.00 -11.23 -10.13
C GLY A 69 -10.81 -11.83 -8.97
N ILE A 70 -10.19 -11.93 -7.78
CA ILE A 70 -10.90 -12.41 -6.58
C ILE A 70 -12.04 -11.46 -6.19
N LEU A 71 -11.82 -10.15 -6.26
CA LEU A 71 -12.85 -9.15 -5.92
C LEU A 71 -14.02 -9.17 -6.92
N GLU A 72 -13.74 -9.34 -8.21
CA GLU A 72 -14.75 -9.49 -9.26
C GLU A 72 -15.59 -10.76 -9.05
N GLU A 73 -14.94 -11.90 -8.74
CA GLU A 73 -15.62 -13.16 -8.43
C GLU A 73 -16.48 -13.05 -7.16
N GLN A 74 -15.94 -12.45 -6.10
CA GLN A 74 -16.68 -12.25 -4.85
C GLN A 74 -17.86 -11.30 -5.02
N LYS A 75 -17.75 -10.27 -5.88
CA LYS A 75 -18.84 -9.32 -6.13
C LYS A 75 -20.13 -10.02 -6.57
N ILE A 76 -20.02 -11.08 -7.38
CA ILE A 76 -21.16 -11.84 -7.90
C ILE A 76 -21.90 -12.60 -6.78
N THR A 77 -21.22 -12.88 -5.66
CA THR A 77 -21.79 -13.62 -4.52
C THR A 77 -22.67 -12.77 -3.62
N PHE A 78 -22.57 -11.44 -3.72
CA PHE A 78 -23.39 -10.52 -2.93
C PHE A 78 -24.70 -10.22 -3.66
N ALA A 79 -25.82 -10.33 -2.93
CA ALA A 79 -27.14 -9.97 -3.45
C ALA A 79 -27.35 -8.44 -3.56
N GLU A 80 -26.48 -7.65 -2.92
CA GLU A 80 -26.53 -6.20 -2.88
C GLU A 80 -25.76 -5.60 -4.05
N ASN A 81 -26.33 -4.58 -4.69
CA ASN A 81 -25.62 -3.85 -5.75
C ASN A 81 -24.75 -2.77 -5.11
N PHE A 82 -23.46 -3.04 -5.00
CA PHE A 82 -22.45 -2.06 -4.61
C PHE A 82 -21.33 -2.01 -5.66
N SER A 83 -20.54 -0.95 -5.60
CA SER A 83 -19.33 -0.82 -6.41
C SER A 83 -18.17 -0.37 -5.56
N MET A 84 -17.00 -0.93 -5.78
CA MET A 84 -15.77 -0.52 -5.11
C MET A 84 -14.82 0.13 -6.11
N THR A 85 -14.14 1.19 -5.69
CA THR A 85 -13.07 1.82 -6.49
C THR A 85 -11.75 1.46 -5.85
N VAL A 86 -10.92 0.72 -6.58
CA VAL A 86 -9.60 0.29 -6.16
C VAL A 86 -8.56 1.14 -6.89
N PRO A 87 -7.79 1.98 -6.19
CA PRO A 87 -6.68 2.69 -6.79
C PRO A 87 -5.55 1.72 -7.15
N LEU A 88 -4.85 2.03 -8.24
CA LEU A 88 -3.78 1.22 -8.79
C LEU A 88 -2.44 1.91 -8.58
N LEU A 89 -1.40 1.10 -8.39
CA LEU A 89 0.00 1.55 -8.28
C LEU A 89 0.47 2.44 -9.46
N ASP A 90 -0.14 2.30 -10.64
CA ASP A 90 0.16 3.09 -11.84
C ASP A 90 -0.52 4.48 -11.85
N GLY A 91 -1.20 4.87 -10.76
CA GLY A 91 -1.96 6.12 -10.65
C GLY A 91 -3.36 6.07 -11.29
N GLY A 92 -3.78 4.92 -11.81
CA GLY A 92 -5.15 4.68 -12.28
C GLY A 92 -6.08 4.21 -11.16
N SER A 93 -7.38 4.07 -11.43
CA SER A 93 -8.31 3.41 -10.52
C SER A 93 -9.26 2.51 -11.29
N ILE A 94 -9.51 1.30 -10.79
CA ILE A 94 -10.49 0.36 -11.36
C ILE A 94 -11.73 0.37 -10.48
N ARG A 95 -12.89 0.43 -11.11
CA ARG A 95 -14.18 0.28 -10.43
C ARG A 95 -14.70 -1.12 -10.67
N ILE A 96 -14.88 -1.88 -9.59
CA ILE A 96 -15.39 -3.25 -9.60
C ILE A 96 -16.87 -3.25 -9.27
#